data_AF-A0A4S4MB95-F1
#
_entry.id   AF-A0A4S4MB95-F1
#
_cell.length_a   1.000
_cell.length_b   1.000
_cell.length_c   1.000
_cell.angle_alpha   90.00
_cell.angle_beta   90.00
_cell.angle_gamma   90.00
#
_symmetry.space_group_name_H-M   'P 1'
#
loop_
_entity.id
_entity.type
_entity.pdbx_description
1 polymer ?
#
loop_
_entity_poly.entity_id
_entity_poly.type
_entity_poly.pdbx_seq_one_letter_code
_entity_poly.pdbx_strand_id
1 'polypeptide(L)'
;MNPHGFTSVAYLPSFLPGMGFKHTAAEWEHSAIANAAEGFEMVKTALRNGTARPSLLQKALEAKDGTYEDIVLMRTAAQVYNGGSDTTSSALKTFVLAMTLHPDVQAKAQAEIDGHMANTGAGRLPNYAADHEDLYASLHTFIVIAASQTATEGNIYEGACLGKYLATDTLFTAIASLIAVFNIKKARDGNGNEITPKEEYGSKAIIAPLPFPCVAPRSKAAEQLVDDAVNALA
;
A
#
# COMPACT_ATOMS: atom_id res chain seq x y z
N MET A 1 27.49 1.71 3.38
CA MET A 1 26.97 1.76 4.75
C MET A 1 28.07 1.30 5.72
N ASN A 2 28.44 2.16 6.66
CA ASN A 2 29.46 1.88 7.68
C ASN A 2 28.86 0.90 8.73
N PRO A 3 29.42 -0.30 8.97
CA PRO A 3 28.77 -1.38 9.72
C PRO A 3 28.82 -1.21 11.27
N HIS A 4 29.21 -0.04 11.77
CA HIS A 4 29.60 0.13 13.18
C HIS A 4 28.57 0.82 14.09
N GLY A 5 27.31 1.01 13.64
CA GLY A 5 26.31 1.73 14.44
C GLY A 5 25.55 0.93 15.51
N PHE A 6 25.30 -0.37 15.30
CA PHE A 6 24.39 -1.15 16.16
C PHE A 6 24.77 -2.64 16.34
N THR A 7 26.02 -3.01 16.12
CA THR A 7 26.42 -4.43 16.06
C THR A 7 26.80 -5.07 17.40
N SER A 8 27.34 -4.33 18.37
CA SER A 8 27.82 -4.94 19.63
C SER A 8 26.72 -5.62 20.45
N VAL A 9 25.53 -5.02 20.48
CA VAL A 9 24.37 -5.51 21.25
C VAL A 9 23.76 -6.76 20.61
N ALA A 10 23.86 -6.92 19.30
CA ALA A 10 23.37 -8.10 18.58
C ALA A 10 24.08 -9.40 18.99
N TYR A 11 25.31 -9.33 19.52
CA TYR A 11 26.08 -10.48 19.99
C TYR A 11 25.90 -10.81 21.48
N LEU A 12 25.29 -9.93 22.28
CA LEU A 12 25.07 -10.17 23.71
C LEU A 12 24.12 -11.36 23.97
N PRO A 13 24.31 -12.19 25.00
CA PRO A 13 23.36 -13.27 25.28
C PRO A 13 21.94 -12.77 25.59
N SER A 14 20.91 -13.48 25.13
CA SER A 14 19.50 -13.11 25.30
C SER A 14 19.02 -13.09 26.76
N PHE A 15 19.75 -13.75 27.67
CA PHE A 15 19.40 -13.80 29.10
C PHE A 15 19.78 -12.54 29.89
N LEU A 16 20.55 -11.60 29.32
CA LEU A 16 20.96 -10.39 30.03
C LEU A 16 19.78 -9.40 30.20
N PRO A 17 19.75 -8.60 31.29
CA PRO A 17 18.73 -7.57 31.48
C PRO A 17 18.68 -6.59 30.31
N GLY A 18 17.48 -6.25 29.85
CA GLY A 18 17.29 -5.37 28.69
C GLY A 18 17.39 -6.05 27.32
N MET A 19 17.61 -7.37 27.26
CA MET A 19 17.68 -8.13 26.00
C MET A 19 16.38 -8.75 25.52
N GLY A 20 15.23 -8.31 26.08
CA GLY A 20 13.91 -8.78 25.66
C GLY A 20 13.65 -8.64 24.15
N PHE A 21 14.23 -7.63 23.49
CA PHE A 21 14.07 -7.46 22.04
C PHE A 21 14.63 -8.62 21.22
N LYS A 22 15.56 -9.43 21.75
CA LYS A 22 16.09 -10.60 21.02
C LYS A 22 15.07 -11.72 20.93
N HIS A 23 14.26 -11.88 21.97
CA HIS A 23 13.11 -12.80 21.93
C HIS A 23 12.08 -12.32 20.92
N THR A 24 11.73 -11.03 20.98
CA THR A 24 10.82 -10.41 20.00
C THR A 24 11.35 -10.52 18.57
N ALA A 25 12.65 -10.29 18.34
CA ALA A 25 13.27 -10.42 17.03
C ALA A 25 13.22 -11.87 16.50
N ALA A 26 13.49 -12.87 17.36
CA ALA A 26 13.40 -14.27 16.99
C ALA A 26 11.96 -14.69 16.67
N GLU A 27 10.98 -14.22 17.44
CA GLU A 27 9.55 -14.44 17.17
C GLU A 27 9.11 -13.80 15.85
N TRP A 28 9.57 -12.57 15.58
CA TRP A 28 9.28 -11.85 14.34
C TRP A 28 9.94 -12.51 13.14
N GLU A 29 11.18 -12.99 13.27
CA GLU A 29 11.85 -13.75 12.22
C GLU A 29 11.09 -15.03 11.88
N HIS A 30 10.69 -15.79 12.91
CA HIS A 30 9.88 -17.00 12.71
C HIS A 30 8.57 -16.68 11.99
N SER A 31 7.87 -15.64 12.42
CA SER A 31 6.61 -15.20 11.80
C SER A 31 6.80 -14.72 10.36
N ALA A 32 7.86 -13.94 10.10
CA ALA A 32 8.17 -13.45 8.75
C ALA A 32 8.53 -14.59 7.80
N ILE A 33 9.28 -15.59 8.27
CA ILE A 33 9.60 -16.78 7.48
C ILE A 33 8.35 -17.61 7.23
N ALA A 34 7.50 -17.83 8.23
CA ALA A 34 6.26 -18.59 8.08
C ALA A 34 5.32 -17.95 7.04
N ASN A 35 5.11 -16.64 7.12
CA ASN A 35 4.28 -15.91 6.16
C ASN A 35 4.85 -15.99 4.73
N ALA A 36 6.17 -15.87 4.58
CA ALA A 36 6.83 -15.97 3.28
C ALA A 36 6.75 -17.40 2.71
N ALA A 37 6.89 -18.41 3.58
CA ALA A 37 6.83 -19.81 3.20
C ALA A 37 5.44 -20.23 2.72
N GLU A 38 4.37 -19.75 3.35
CA GLU A 38 3.00 -20.02 2.93
C GLU A 38 2.76 -19.59 1.48
N GLY A 39 3.05 -18.32 1.16
CA GLY A 39 2.89 -17.81 -0.20
C GLY A 39 3.78 -18.52 -1.24
N PHE A 40 4.98 -18.93 -0.83
CA PHE A 40 5.89 -19.68 -1.69
C PHE A 40 5.39 -21.10 -2.00
N GLU A 41 4.90 -21.82 -1.00
CA GLU A 41 4.33 -23.16 -1.18
C GLU A 41 3.00 -23.14 -1.95
N MET A 42 2.19 -22.08 -1.82
CA MET A 42 1.02 -21.86 -2.68
C MET A 42 1.40 -21.83 -4.16
N VAL A 43 2.45 -21.07 -4.52
CA VAL A 43 2.90 -20.98 -5.92
C VAL A 43 3.51 -22.31 -6.41
N LYS A 44 4.33 -22.98 -5.58
CA LYS A 44 4.88 -24.30 -5.93
C LYS A 44 3.78 -25.34 -6.15
N THR A 45 2.74 -25.32 -5.33
CA THR A 45 1.57 -26.20 -5.47
C THR A 45 0.80 -25.88 -6.76
N ALA A 46 0.55 -24.61 -7.05
CA ALA A 46 -0.12 -24.21 -8.29
C ALA A 46 0.69 -24.59 -9.54
N LEU A 47 2.02 -24.49 -9.49
CA LEU A 47 2.91 -24.94 -10.56
C LEU A 47 2.80 -26.46 -10.80
N ARG A 48 2.86 -27.26 -9.73
CA ARG A 48 2.69 -28.72 -9.80
C ARG A 48 1.34 -29.12 -10.40
N ASN A 49 0.30 -28.36 -10.08
CA ASN A 49 -1.06 -28.61 -10.55
C ASN A 49 -1.35 -28.04 -11.95
N GLY A 50 -0.40 -27.31 -12.56
CA GLY A 50 -0.62 -26.63 -13.84
C GLY A 50 -1.61 -25.47 -13.77
N THR A 51 -1.90 -24.94 -12.58
CA THR A 51 -2.86 -23.84 -12.33
C THR A 51 -2.19 -22.53 -11.92
N ALA A 52 -0.86 -22.47 -11.96
CA ALA A 52 -0.10 -21.27 -11.61
C ALA A 52 -0.46 -20.09 -12.50
N ARG A 53 -0.79 -18.96 -11.86
CA ARG A 53 -0.95 -17.67 -12.54
C ARG A 53 0.42 -17.05 -12.79
N PRO A 54 0.59 -16.28 -13.89
CA PRO A 54 1.80 -15.51 -14.12
C PRO A 54 2.12 -14.62 -12.92
N SER A 55 3.31 -14.79 -12.33
CA SER A 55 3.75 -14.05 -11.15
C SER A 55 5.27 -13.98 -11.08
N LEU A 56 5.79 -13.08 -10.25
CA LEU A 56 7.24 -12.98 -10.01
C LEU A 56 7.83 -14.32 -9.57
N LEU A 57 7.19 -14.99 -8.61
CA LEU A 57 7.63 -16.30 -8.11
C LEU A 57 7.52 -17.40 -9.16
N GLN A 58 6.44 -17.43 -9.95
CA GLN A 58 6.30 -18.42 -11.02
C GLN A 58 7.44 -18.30 -12.05
N LYS A 59 7.73 -17.08 -12.52
CA LYS A 59 8.83 -16.83 -13.46
C LYS A 59 10.20 -17.17 -12.85
N ALA A 60 10.42 -16.83 -11.59
CA ALA A 60 11.68 -17.10 -10.90
C ALA A 60 11.91 -18.61 -10.69
N LEU A 61 10.86 -19.36 -10.36
CA LEU A 61 10.93 -20.82 -10.20
C LEU A 61 11.10 -21.55 -11.53
N GLU A 62 10.59 -21.00 -12.63
CA GLU A 62 10.74 -21.56 -13.97
C GLU A 62 12.06 -21.24 -14.67
N ALA A 63 12.83 -20.27 -14.17
CA ALA A 63 14.07 -19.81 -14.79
C ALA A 63 15.15 -20.91 -14.95
N LYS A 64 14.98 -22.09 -14.31
CA LYS A 64 15.70 -23.36 -14.55
C LYS A 64 17.24 -23.33 -14.53
N ASP A 65 17.85 -22.21 -14.16
CA ASP A 65 19.30 -22.06 -14.07
C ASP A 65 19.84 -22.35 -12.65
N GLY A 66 18.96 -22.46 -11.65
CA GLY A 66 19.35 -22.68 -10.26
C GLY A 66 20.15 -21.50 -9.68
N THR A 67 20.05 -20.32 -10.29
CA THR A 67 20.86 -19.15 -9.91
C THR A 67 20.62 -18.71 -8.47
N TYR A 68 19.44 -18.98 -7.92
CA TYR A 68 19.07 -18.61 -6.56
C TYR A 68 18.47 -19.79 -5.80
N GLU A 69 18.86 -19.93 -4.53
CA GLU A 69 18.24 -20.88 -3.60
C GLU A 69 16.78 -20.50 -3.31
N ASP A 70 15.92 -21.50 -3.05
CA ASP A 70 14.50 -21.32 -2.70
C ASP A 70 14.30 -20.26 -1.61
N ILE A 71 15.17 -20.24 -0.58
CA ILE A 71 15.10 -19.29 0.52
C ILE A 71 15.29 -17.83 0.05
N VAL A 72 16.14 -17.61 -0.96
CA VAL A 72 16.41 -16.28 -1.53
C VAL A 72 15.21 -15.84 -2.35
N LEU A 73 14.64 -16.72 -3.18
CA LEU A 73 13.44 -16.43 -3.97
C LEU A 73 12.24 -16.10 -3.06
N MET A 74 12.02 -16.93 -2.04
CA MET A 74 10.95 -16.76 -1.05
C MET A 74 11.06 -15.41 -0.33
N ARG A 75 12.23 -15.12 0.27
CA ARG A 75 12.44 -13.86 1.02
C ARG A 75 12.34 -12.64 0.10
N THR A 76 12.86 -12.72 -1.12
CA THR A 76 12.79 -11.62 -2.08
C THR A 76 11.35 -11.31 -2.46
N ALA A 77 10.56 -12.33 -2.80
CA ALA A 77 9.15 -12.15 -3.14
C ALA A 77 8.33 -11.56 -1.98
N ALA A 78 8.56 -12.05 -0.76
CA ALA A 78 7.92 -11.51 0.43
C ALA A 78 8.27 -10.03 0.66
N GLN A 79 9.53 -9.65 0.46
CA GLN A 79 9.96 -8.24 0.62
C GLN A 79 9.37 -7.32 -0.46
N VAL A 80 9.29 -7.79 -1.71
CA VAL A 80 8.62 -7.03 -2.79
C VAL A 80 7.15 -6.80 -2.44
N TYR A 81 6.45 -7.82 -1.93
CA TYR A 81 5.06 -7.70 -1.49
C TYR A 81 4.91 -6.73 -0.31
N ASN A 82 5.68 -6.92 0.76
CA ASN A 82 5.62 -6.09 1.98
C ASN A 82 5.92 -4.62 1.66
N GLY A 83 6.94 -4.36 0.84
CA GLY A 83 7.32 -3.01 0.43
C GLY A 83 6.23 -2.27 -0.34
N GLY A 84 5.38 -2.99 -1.08
CA GLY A 84 4.26 -2.43 -1.82
C GLY A 84 2.93 -2.40 -1.04
N SER A 85 2.72 -3.33 -0.10
CA SER A 85 1.46 -3.46 0.64
C SER A 85 1.29 -2.37 1.71
N ASP A 86 2.23 -2.31 2.66
CA ASP A 86 2.04 -1.50 3.88
C ASP A 86 2.13 0.00 3.59
N THR A 87 3.06 0.38 2.71
CA THR A 87 3.29 1.77 2.31
C THR A 87 2.12 2.32 1.49
N THR A 88 1.61 1.56 0.53
CA THR A 88 0.43 1.93 -0.27
C THR A 88 -0.80 2.07 0.61
N SER A 89 -1.02 1.14 1.56
CA SER A 89 -2.13 1.24 2.52
C SER A 89 -2.04 2.52 3.36
N SER A 90 -0.85 2.86 3.87
CA SER A 90 -0.64 4.08 4.64
C SER A 90 -0.93 5.34 3.81
N ALA A 91 -0.42 5.38 2.57
CA ALA A 91 -0.64 6.48 1.65
C ALA A 91 -2.14 6.69 1.36
N LEU A 92 -2.87 5.60 1.08
CA LEU A 92 -4.31 5.67 0.83
C LEU A 92 -5.10 6.12 2.06
N LYS A 93 -4.75 5.64 3.26
CA LYS A 93 -5.39 6.11 4.52
C LYS A 93 -5.14 7.60 4.75
N THR A 94 -3.92 8.05 4.51
CA THR A 94 -3.54 9.47 4.60
C THR A 94 -4.31 10.31 3.59
N PHE A 95 -4.45 9.83 2.35
CA PHE A 95 -5.26 10.47 1.33
C PHE A 95 -6.73 10.60 1.76
N VAL A 96 -7.34 9.52 2.25
CA VAL A 96 -8.73 9.53 2.73
C VAL A 96 -8.91 10.50 3.91
N LEU A 97 -7.94 10.56 4.83
CA LEU A 97 -7.95 11.52 5.93
C LEU A 97 -7.91 12.95 5.40
N ALA A 98 -6.98 13.24 4.48
CA ALA A 98 -6.83 14.55 3.87
C ALA A 98 -8.12 14.99 3.16
N MET A 99 -8.76 14.12 2.38
CA MET A 99 -10.03 14.44 1.71
C MET A 99 -11.18 14.67 2.70
N THR A 100 -11.14 14.03 3.87
CA THR A 100 -12.11 14.28 4.94
C THR A 100 -11.94 15.66 5.58
N LEU A 101 -10.70 16.14 5.68
CA LEU A 101 -10.35 17.43 6.30
C LEU A 101 -10.40 18.61 5.31
N HIS A 102 -10.21 18.35 4.01
CA HIS A 102 -10.14 19.36 2.95
C HIS A 102 -11.17 19.09 1.84
N PRO A 103 -12.47 19.29 2.13
CA PRO A 103 -13.55 18.98 1.18
C PRO A 103 -13.52 19.85 -0.08
N ASP A 104 -12.93 21.05 -0.03
CA ASP A 104 -12.76 21.92 -1.20
C ASP A 104 -11.74 21.36 -2.20
N VAL A 105 -10.69 20.70 -1.71
CA VAL A 105 -9.71 20.00 -2.55
C VAL A 105 -10.34 18.77 -3.19
N GLN A 106 -11.10 17.98 -2.42
CA GLN A 106 -11.84 16.85 -2.95
C GLN A 106 -12.79 17.28 -4.08
N ALA A 107 -13.55 18.36 -3.88
CA ALA A 107 -14.51 18.84 -4.88
C ALA A 107 -13.84 19.26 -6.19
N LYS A 108 -12.67 19.90 -6.12
CA LYS A 108 -11.87 20.25 -7.31
C LYS A 108 -11.38 19.01 -8.05
N ALA A 109 -10.84 18.03 -7.32
CA ALA A 109 -10.37 16.79 -7.92
C ALA A 109 -11.51 15.96 -8.53
N GLN A 110 -12.70 15.97 -7.91
CA GLN A 110 -13.90 15.36 -8.46
C GLN A 110 -14.31 16.03 -9.77
N ALA A 111 -14.33 17.36 -9.84
CA ALA A 111 -14.70 18.08 -11.06
C ALA A 111 -13.75 17.77 -12.23
N GLU A 112 -12.45 17.63 -11.95
CA GLU A 112 -11.45 17.25 -12.96
C GLU A 112 -11.67 15.82 -13.46
N ILE A 113 -11.81 14.85 -12.54
CA ILE A 113 -12.04 13.44 -12.91
C ILE A 113 -13.37 13.27 -13.64
N ASP A 114 -14.43 13.92 -13.18
CA ASP A 114 -15.75 13.84 -13.83
C ASP A 114 -15.68 14.44 -15.25
N GLY A 115 -14.96 15.55 -15.42
CA GLY A 115 -14.70 16.17 -16.72
C GLY A 115 -13.92 15.26 -17.66
N HIS A 116 -12.85 14.62 -17.17
CA HIS A 116 -12.07 13.65 -17.92
C HIS A 116 -12.90 12.44 -18.34
N MET A 117 -13.64 11.85 -17.40
CA MET A 117 -14.51 10.69 -17.66
C MET A 117 -15.61 10.99 -18.67
N ALA A 118 -16.12 12.23 -18.70
CA ALA A 118 -17.07 12.65 -19.73
C ALA A 118 -16.45 12.67 -21.14
N ASN A 119 -15.15 12.99 -21.25
CA ASN A 119 -14.42 13.07 -22.52
C ASN A 119 -13.94 11.71 -23.04
N THR A 120 -13.56 10.78 -22.15
CA THR A 120 -13.02 9.46 -22.53
C THR A 120 -14.08 8.39 -22.78
N GLY A 121 -15.37 8.72 -22.58
CA GLY A 121 -16.50 7.82 -22.73
C GLY A 121 -16.85 7.07 -21.43
N ALA A 122 -18.14 6.94 -21.15
CA ALA A 122 -18.66 6.26 -19.98
C ALA A 122 -18.37 4.74 -20.08
N GLY A 123 -17.52 4.22 -19.20
CA GLY A 123 -17.33 2.77 -19.12
C GLY A 123 -16.07 2.27 -18.40
N ARG A 124 -15.10 3.14 -18.11
CA ARG A 124 -13.92 2.75 -17.33
C ARG A 124 -13.55 3.80 -16.28
N LEU A 125 -13.05 3.33 -15.14
CA LEU A 125 -12.40 4.19 -14.16
C LEU A 125 -11.05 4.69 -14.71
N PRO A 126 -10.55 5.84 -14.22
CA PRO A 126 -9.23 6.31 -14.59
C PRO A 126 -8.15 5.32 -14.16
N ASN A 127 -7.15 5.13 -15.02
CA ASN A 127 -5.96 4.33 -14.72
C ASN A 127 -4.71 5.08 -15.19
N TYR A 128 -3.58 4.76 -14.56
CA TYR A 128 -2.34 5.49 -14.83
C TYR A 128 -1.95 5.45 -16.31
N ALA A 129 -1.93 4.26 -16.92
CA ALA A 129 -1.42 4.08 -18.28
C ALA A 129 -2.14 4.95 -19.33
N ALA A 130 -3.45 5.18 -19.16
CA ALA A 130 -4.25 5.93 -20.12
C ALA A 130 -4.43 7.41 -19.77
N ASP A 131 -4.42 7.77 -18.47
CA ASP A 131 -4.99 9.05 -18.02
C ASP A 131 -4.01 9.93 -17.23
N HIS A 132 -2.79 9.43 -16.93
CA HIS A 132 -1.88 10.14 -16.02
C HIS A 132 -1.45 11.51 -16.52
N GLU A 133 -1.30 11.72 -17.82
CA GLU A 133 -0.92 13.02 -18.39
C GLU A 133 -2.04 14.06 -18.24
N ASP A 134 -3.30 13.64 -18.42
CA ASP A 134 -4.46 14.53 -18.36
C ASP A 134 -4.87 14.89 -16.93
N LEU A 135 -4.64 13.97 -15.97
CA LEU A 135 -5.00 14.11 -14.55
C LEU A 135 -3.79 14.41 -13.64
N TYR A 136 -2.62 14.68 -14.23
CA TYR A 136 -1.35 14.77 -13.49
C TYR A 136 -1.38 15.88 -12.44
N ALA A 137 -1.93 17.05 -12.79
CA ALA A 137 -1.83 18.25 -11.97
C ALA A 137 -2.50 18.09 -10.59
N SER A 138 -3.68 17.46 -10.53
CA SER A 138 -4.41 17.26 -9.28
C SER A 138 -3.92 16.07 -8.46
N LEU A 139 -3.35 15.03 -9.11
CA LEU A 139 -2.99 13.79 -8.43
C LEU A 139 -1.49 13.70 -8.07
N HIS A 140 -0.62 14.44 -8.75
CA HIS A 140 0.83 14.38 -8.53
C HIS A 140 1.25 14.81 -7.12
N THR A 141 0.62 15.86 -6.57
CA THR A 141 0.95 16.38 -5.23
C THR A 141 0.78 15.31 -4.14
N PHE A 142 -0.20 14.42 -4.28
CA PHE A 142 -0.46 13.36 -3.28
C PHE A 142 0.50 12.16 -3.41
N ILE A 143 0.90 11.82 -4.64
CA ILE A 143 1.83 10.72 -4.90
C ILE A 143 3.23 11.02 -4.32
N VAL A 144 3.66 12.28 -4.36
CA VAL A 144 4.96 12.71 -3.80
C VAL A 144 4.96 12.70 -2.27
N ILE A 145 3.84 13.04 -1.61
CA ILE A 145 3.73 12.99 -0.14
C ILE A 145 3.84 11.55 0.37
N ALA A 146 3.25 10.58 -0.32
CA ALA A 146 3.37 9.16 -0.01
C ALA A 146 4.83 8.66 -0.08
N ALA A 147 5.60 9.15 -1.06
CA ALA A 147 7.02 8.83 -1.19
C ALA A 147 7.90 9.49 -0.11
N SER A 148 7.41 10.56 0.54
CA SER A 148 8.20 11.38 1.48
C SER A 148 8.19 10.86 2.93
N GLN A 149 7.39 9.85 3.27
CA GLN A 149 7.26 9.35 4.66
C GLN A 149 8.39 8.40 5.13
N THR A 150 9.56 8.36 4.48
CA THR A 150 10.66 7.45 4.87
C THR A 150 11.99 8.12 5.22
N ALA A 151 12.04 9.45 5.32
CA ALA A 151 13.28 10.16 5.69
C ALA A 151 13.16 10.83 7.06
N THR A 152 13.15 10.05 8.13
CA THR A 152 13.56 10.56 9.45
C THR A 152 15.05 10.25 9.65
N GLU A 153 15.82 11.34 9.70
CA GLU A 153 17.22 11.47 10.11
C GLU A 153 18.33 11.08 9.10
N GLY A 154 18.98 12.11 8.56
CA GLY A 154 20.44 12.20 8.48
C GLY A 154 21.19 11.40 7.40
N ASN A 155 20.56 10.53 6.61
CA ASN A 155 21.27 9.79 5.56
C ASN A 155 20.70 10.09 4.17
N ILE A 156 21.57 10.62 3.30
CA ILE A 156 21.37 10.63 1.85
C ILE A 156 21.25 9.16 1.42
N TYR A 157 20.03 8.69 1.16
CA TYR A 157 19.81 7.37 0.58
C TYR A 157 20.24 7.40 -0.89
N GLU A 158 21.37 6.78 -1.22
CA GLU A 158 21.76 6.46 -2.61
C GLU A 158 20.90 5.31 -3.21
N GLY A 159 19.96 4.74 -2.46
CA GLY A 159 19.03 3.71 -2.93
C GLY A 159 17.73 4.33 -3.45
N ALA A 160 17.55 4.35 -4.77
CA ALA A 160 16.25 4.66 -5.36
C ALA A 160 15.22 3.57 -4.99
N CYS A 161 13.99 3.97 -4.63
CA CYS A 161 12.90 3.03 -4.41
C CYS A 161 12.64 2.21 -5.68
N LEU A 162 12.93 0.90 -5.61
CA LEU A 162 12.72 -0.03 -6.73
C LEU A 162 11.25 -0.15 -7.14
N GLY A 163 10.33 0.08 -6.20
CA GLY A 163 8.89 0.06 -6.41
C GLY A 163 8.29 1.38 -6.88
N LYS A 164 9.08 2.44 -7.14
CA LYS A 164 8.53 3.80 -7.37
C LYS A 164 7.50 3.87 -8.50
N TYR A 165 7.75 3.16 -9.60
CA TYR A 165 6.84 3.16 -10.76
C TYR A 165 5.58 2.39 -10.43
N LEU A 166 5.70 1.18 -9.88
CA LEU A 166 4.56 0.39 -9.43
C LEU A 166 3.71 1.15 -8.41
N ALA A 167 4.33 1.84 -7.46
CA ALA A 167 3.65 2.65 -6.45
C ALA A 167 2.92 3.84 -7.08
N THR A 168 3.56 4.54 -8.03
CA THR A 168 2.95 5.67 -8.74
C THR A 168 1.68 5.21 -9.47
N ASP A 169 1.79 4.14 -10.26
CA ASP A 169 0.67 3.62 -11.05
C ASP A 169 -0.47 3.13 -10.16
N THR A 170 -0.13 2.41 -9.09
CA THR A 170 -1.09 1.85 -8.13
C THR A 170 -1.80 2.94 -7.36
N LEU A 171 -1.05 3.90 -6.81
CA LEU A 171 -1.62 5.01 -6.04
C LEU A 171 -2.47 5.92 -6.91
N PHE A 172 -2.00 6.26 -8.12
CA PHE A 172 -2.79 7.06 -9.05
C PHE A 172 -4.13 6.37 -9.34
N THR A 173 -4.09 5.11 -9.75
CA THR A 173 -5.30 4.37 -10.14
C THR A 173 -6.26 4.22 -8.95
N ALA A 174 -5.73 3.91 -7.77
CA ALA A 174 -6.53 3.78 -6.55
C ALA A 174 -7.14 5.13 -6.12
N ILE A 175 -6.35 6.21 -6.09
CA ILE A 175 -6.82 7.54 -5.70
C ILE A 175 -7.88 8.06 -6.68
N ALA A 176 -7.63 7.94 -7.99
CA ALA A 176 -8.58 8.38 -9.00
C ALA A 176 -9.89 7.60 -8.90
N SER A 177 -9.81 6.28 -8.66
CA SER A 177 -10.99 5.44 -8.41
C SER A 177 -11.72 5.85 -7.12
N LEU A 178 -10.99 6.15 -6.04
CA LEU A 178 -11.59 6.60 -4.78
C LEU A 178 -12.37 7.91 -4.97
N ILE A 179 -11.79 8.88 -5.68
CA ILE A 179 -12.43 10.17 -5.95
C ILE A 179 -13.63 10.00 -6.89
N ALA A 180 -13.53 9.11 -7.90
CA ALA A 180 -14.61 8.82 -8.84
C ALA A 180 -15.81 8.14 -8.18
N VAL A 181 -15.58 7.28 -7.17
CA VAL A 181 -16.61 6.41 -6.59
C VAL A 181 -17.15 6.93 -5.26
N PHE A 182 -16.34 7.61 -4.44
CA PHE A 182 -16.69 7.96 -3.07
C PHE A 182 -16.78 9.46 -2.79
N ASN A 183 -17.70 9.82 -1.91
CA ASN A 183 -17.77 11.13 -1.29
C ASN A 183 -17.17 11.00 0.11
N ILE A 184 -15.88 11.29 0.23
CA ILE A 184 -15.18 11.17 1.50
C ILE A 184 -15.58 12.37 2.35
N LYS A 185 -16.28 12.09 3.44
CA LYS A 185 -16.84 13.08 4.35
C LYS A 185 -16.64 12.64 5.79
N LYS A 186 -16.70 13.60 6.70
CA LYS A 186 -16.75 13.38 8.14
C LYS A 186 -17.93 12.47 8.47
N ALA A 187 -17.71 11.46 9.30
CA ALA A 187 -18.80 10.67 9.84
C ALA A 187 -19.70 11.51 10.73
N ARG A 188 -20.90 11.00 11.03
CA ARG A 188 -21.83 11.61 11.96
C ARG A 188 -22.07 10.71 13.16
N ASP A 189 -22.21 11.30 14.34
CA ASP A 189 -22.59 10.58 15.56
C ASP A 189 -24.08 10.20 15.54
N GLY A 190 -24.55 9.48 16.57
CA GLY A 190 -25.97 9.10 16.71
C GLY A 190 -26.94 10.29 16.83
N ASN A 191 -26.42 11.51 17.03
CA ASN A 191 -27.18 12.75 17.09
C ASN A 191 -27.09 13.57 15.79
N GLY A 192 -26.40 13.05 14.77
CA GLY A 192 -26.22 13.69 13.47
C GLY A 192 -25.11 14.74 13.42
N ASN A 193 -24.31 14.92 14.46
CA ASN A 193 -23.20 15.88 14.49
C ASN A 193 -21.96 15.32 13.77
N GLU A 194 -21.23 16.17 13.07
CA GLU A 194 -20.01 15.77 12.38
C GLU A 194 -18.86 15.44 13.35
N ILE A 195 -18.27 14.27 13.15
CA ILE A 195 -17.07 13.82 13.86
C ILE A 195 -15.87 14.23 13.01
N THR A 196 -15.10 15.21 13.49
CA THR A 196 -13.81 15.54 12.85
C THR A 196 -12.79 14.48 13.24
N PRO A 197 -12.20 13.74 12.27
CA PRO A 197 -11.16 12.77 12.57
C PRO A 197 -9.99 13.45 13.26
N LYS A 198 -9.42 12.78 14.27
CA LYS A 198 -8.20 13.25 14.90
C LYS A 198 -6.99 12.88 14.05
N GLU A 199 -6.03 13.77 13.95
CA GLU A 199 -4.75 13.55 13.26
C GLU A 199 -3.79 12.75 14.15
N GLU A 200 -4.23 11.57 14.58
CA GLU A 200 -3.45 10.65 15.40
C GLU A 200 -2.79 9.59 14.51
N TYR A 201 -1.49 9.38 14.71
CA TYR A 201 -0.69 8.46 13.92
C TYR A 201 -0.10 7.36 14.80
N GLY A 202 0.00 6.15 14.25
CA GLY A 202 0.67 5.04 14.94
C GLY A 202 2.19 5.23 15.02
N SER A 203 2.82 4.70 16.07
CA SER A 203 4.27 4.72 16.28
C SER A 203 5.01 3.49 15.72
N LYS A 204 4.52 2.92 14.61
CA LYS A 204 5.10 1.72 13.98
C LYS A 204 6.17 2.10 12.94
N ALA A 205 6.92 1.10 12.47
CA ALA A 205 7.92 1.27 11.40
C ALA A 205 7.35 1.95 10.13
N ILE A 206 6.07 1.71 9.85
CA ILE A 206 5.27 2.48 8.89
C ILE A 206 4.30 3.35 9.68
N ILE A 207 4.38 4.66 9.47
CA ILE A 207 3.50 5.65 10.10
C ILE A 207 2.25 5.78 9.22
N ALA A 208 1.08 5.62 9.81
CA ALA A 208 -0.21 5.79 9.16
C ALA A 208 -1.24 6.37 10.15
N PRO A 209 -2.28 7.07 9.69
CA PRO A 209 -3.38 7.47 10.54
C PRO A 209 -4.03 6.27 11.27
N LEU A 210 -4.45 6.49 12.52
CA LEU A 210 -5.31 5.53 13.22
C LEU A 210 -6.68 5.40 12.52
N PRO A 211 -7.40 4.26 12.64
CA PRO A 211 -8.71 4.09 12.01
C PRO A 211 -9.70 5.20 12.39
N PHE A 212 -10.39 5.77 11.40
CA PHE A 212 -11.43 6.78 11.59
C PHE A 212 -12.64 6.50 10.69
N PRO A 213 -13.85 6.82 11.16
CA PRO A 213 -15.05 6.62 10.36
C PRO A 213 -15.14 7.69 9.26
N CYS A 214 -15.23 7.25 8.02
CA CYS A 214 -15.39 8.10 6.84
C CYS A 214 -15.90 7.25 5.67
N VAL A 215 -16.51 7.88 4.67
CA VAL A 215 -16.95 7.33 3.37
C VAL A 215 -18.46 7.05 3.25
N ALA A 216 -19.03 7.56 2.15
CA ALA A 216 -20.27 7.10 1.54
C ALA A 216 -20.09 7.05 0.01
N PRO A 217 -20.70 6.07 -0.71
CA PRO A 217 -20.71 6.08 -2.18
C PRO A 217 -21.28 7.38 -2.76
N ARG A 218 -20.75 7.84 -3.90
CA ARG A 218 -21.22 9.09 -4.56
C ARG A 218 -22.61 8.96 -5.14
N SER A 219 -23.00 7.76 -5.57
CA SER A 219 -24.26 7.48 -6.25
C SER A 219 -24.66 6.02 -6.07
N LYS A 220 -25.93 5.70 -6.37
CA LYS A 220 -26.39 4.30 -6.42
C LYS A 220 -25.61 3.45 -7.43
N ALA A 221 -25.14 4.06 -8.52
CA ALA A 221 -24.30 3.36 -9.49
C ALA A 221 -22.91 3.05 -8.91
N ALA A 222 -22.34 3.97 -8.13
CA ALA A 222 -21.09 3.74 -7.40
C ALA A 222 -21.23 2.67 -6.31
N GLU A 223 -22.36 2.65 -5.61
CA GLU A 223 -22.70 1.60 -4.63
C GLU A 223 -22.76 0.23 -5.31
N GLN A 224 -23.48 0.11 -6.42
CA GLN A 224 -23.56 -1.13 -7.19
C GLN A 224 -22.18 -1.60 -7.69
N LEU A 225 -21.32 -0.68 -8.15
CA LEU A 225 -19.96 -1.03 -8.58
C LEU A 225 -19.12 -1.61 -7.43
N VAL A 226 -19.28 -1.07 -6.22
CA VAL A 226 -18.59 -1.59 -5.03
C VAL A 226 -19.13 -2.97 -4.67
N ASP A 227 -20.45 -3.15 -4.67
CA ASP A 227 -21.08 -4.44 -4.36
C ASP A 227 -20.68 -5.52 -5.37
N ASP A 228 -20.69 -5.20 -6.66
CA ASP A 228 -20.28 -6.12 -7.73
C ASP A 228 -18.79 -6.52 -7.58
N ALA A 229 -17.93 -5.56 -7.23
CA ALA A 229 -16.51 -5.82 -7.00
C ALA A 229 -16.27 -6.71 -5.76
N VAL A 230 -16.99 -6.47 -4.66
CA VAL A 230 -16.92 -7.29 -3.45
C VAL A 230 -17.41 -8.71 -3.74
N ASN A 231 -18.53 -8.85 -4.45
CA ASN A 231 -19.09 -10.16 -4.82
C ASN A 231 -18.19 -10.95 -5.77
N ALA A 232 -17.43 -10.28 -6.65
CA ALA A 232 -16.47 -10.94 -7.54
C ALA A 232 -15.20 -11.44 -6.82
N LEU A 233 -14.94 -10.94 -5.60
CA LEU A 233 -13.79 -11.33 -4.76
C LEU A 233 -14.12 -12.44 -3.75
N ALA A 234 -15.41 -12.75 -3.55
CA ALA A 234 -15.92 -13.80 -2.67
C ALA A 234 -16.01 -15.15 -3.39
#